data_AF-A0A8J2WQF4-F1
#
_entry.id   AF-A0A8J2WQF4-F1
#
_cell.length_a   1.000
_cell.length_b   1.000
_cell.length_c   1.000
_cell.angle_alpha   90.00
_cell.angle_beta   90.00
_cell.angle_gamma   90.00
#
_symmetry.space_group_name_H-M   'P 1'
#
loop_
_entity.id
_entity.type
_entity.pdbx_description
1 polymer ?
#
loop_
_entity_poly.entity_id
_entity_poly.type
_entity_poly.pdbx_seq_one_letter_code
_entity_poly.pdbx_strand_id
1 'polypeptide(L)'
;MWPERRSASESHPSLKIDDSSIENRDNLVSELQHLGTDYMRSLKSMENILYDMQDKWQHIDHKSKALKRNMGHILTNAKSSCNNDKDPEFGNEEDDFFAETKDKQKEAIKMLVTGIKGIWEKCENTSWHVPNEEISALRSQMAGLLFLLKERHCESSTETFYKGRCHPIGRGEHCPHNSLMVLYDGKNNNKGFCDCQDNISGGNGLLPILSNETGICYFQNTQGPCSRGEWFVIKNGMTQCEAVPNRCFADGKHVYGKMNGSDRPTTLSRLNWSKSRSSSTESKCWEIGSSDHCPSGQTVKAEQNSNGDLRVHCSLPVSEIVPSISLAYFTQCRVGTQRNRHGNCIRGFVG
;
A
#
# COMPACT_ATOMS: atom_id res chain seq x y z
N MET A 1 18.04 -74.24 30.43
CA MET A 1 18.01 -73.16 31.44
C MET A 1 17.71 -71.85 30.72
N TRP A 2 16.50 -71.33 30.89
CA TRP A 2 16.05 -70.02 30.39
C TRP A 2 16.08 -69.03 31.56
N PRO A 3 16.52 -67.78 31.39
CA PRO A 3 16.42 -66.79 32.45
C PRO A 3 15.03 -66.14 32.47
N GLU A 4 14.53 -65.92 33.68
CA GLU A 4 13.24 -65.33 34.02
C GLU A 4 13.06 -63.90 33.47
N ARG A 5 11.89 -63.65 32.88
CA ARG A 5 11.40 -62.29 32.60
C ARG A 5 11.03 -61.61 33.93
N ARG A 6 11.76 -60.55 34.29
CA ARG A 6 11.29 -59.56 35.27
C ARG A 6 10.43 -58.53 34.55
N SER A 7 9.16 -58.47 34.93
CA SER A 7 8.24 -57.38 34.55
C SER A 7 8.58 -56.14 35.36
N ALA A 8 9.35 -55.21 34.78
CA ALA A 8 9.49 -53.86 35.31
C ALA A 8 8.28 -53.04 34.86
N SER A 9 7.44 -52.65 35.81
CA SER A 9 6.42 -51.61 35.59
C SER A 9 7.12 -50.26 35.71
N GLU A 10 7.49 -49.68 34.56
CA GLU A 10 7.94 -48.30 34.49
C GLU A 10 6.71 -47.40 34.60
N SER A 11 6.57 -46.72 35.74
CA SER A 11 5.63 -45.62 35.90
C SER A 11 6.12 -44.43 35.07
N HIS A 12 5.47 -44.19 33.92
CA HIS A 12 5.75 -43.01 33.11
C HIS A 12 5.49 -41.72 33.91
N PRO A 13 6.43 -40.76 33.92
CA PRO A 13 6.22 -39.48 34.56
C PRO A 13 5.13 -38.72 33.81
N SER A 14 4.03 -38.42 34.49
CA SER A 14 2.96 -37.56 33.98
C SER A 14 3.55 -36.23 33.54
N LEU A 15 3.59 -36.00 32.21
CA LEU A 15 3.91 -34.71 31.62
C LEU A 15 2.90 -33.69 32.15
N LYS A 16 3.35 -32.82 33.06
CA LYS A 16 2.61 -31.61 33.40
C LYS A 16 2.78 -30.66 32.21
N ILE A 17 1.75 -30.58 31.37
CA ILE A 17 1.65 -29.54 30.36
C ILE A 17 1.59 -28.22 31.13
N ASP A 18 2.60 -27.37 30.90
CA ASP A 18 2.71 -26.05 31.52
C ASP A 18 1.52 -25.19 31.08
N ASP A 19 0.85 -24.55 32.03
CA ASP A 19 -0.33 -23.71 31.81
C ASP A 19 -0.03 -22.55 30.82
N SER A 20 1.25 -22.15 30.70
CA SER A 20 1.71 -21.17 29.70
C SER A 20 1.49 -21.63 28.24
N SER A 21 1.52 -22.94 27.98
CA SER A 21 1.27 -23.52 26.66
C SER A 21 -0.21 -23.49 26.29
N ILE A 22 -1.11 -23.46 27.27
CA ILE A 22 -2.56 -23.40 27.05
C ILE A 22 -2.96 -21.97 26.66
N GLU A 23 -2.43 -20.97 27.37
CA GLU A 23 -2.70 -19.55 27.07
C GLU A 23 -2.21 -19.13 25.66
N ASN A 24 -1.04 -19.60 25.24
CA ASN A 24 -0.54 -19.37 23.87
C ASN A 24 -1.43 -20.00 22.80
N ARG A 25 -2.02 -21.18 23.08
CA ARG A 25 -2.93 -21.84 22.16
C ARG A 25 -4.23 -21.05 21.99
N ASP A 26 -4.79 -20.56 23.09
CA ASP A 26 -6.05 -19.83 23.06
C ASP A 26 -5.90 -18.45 22.39
N ASN A 27 -4.76 -17.77 22.58
CA ASN A 27 -4.44 -16.54 21.86
C ASN A 27 -4.30 -16.79 20.34
N LEU A 28 -3.59 -17.84 19.93
CA LEU A 28 -3.44 -18.19 18.51
C LEU A 28 -4.78 -18.55 17.86
N VAL A 29 -5.63 -19.30 18.58
CA VAL A 29 -6.98 -19.64 18.11
C VAL A 29 -7.82 -18.36 17.93
N SER A 30 -7.70 -17.40 18.86
CA SER A 30 -8.40 -16.12 18.76
C SER A 30 -7.94 -15.28 17.56
N GLU A 31 -6.63 -15.18 17.31
CA GLU A 31 -6.10 -14.47 16.13
C GLU A 31 -6.55 -15.12 14.82
N LEU A 32 -6.52 -16.45 14.73
CA LEU A 32 -6.98 -17.20 13.54
C LEU A 32 -8.48 -17.01 13.30
N GLN A 33 -9.29 -16.97 14.37
CA GLN A 33 -10.72 -16.66 14.26
C GLN A 33 -10.94 -15.24 13.75
N HIS A 34 -10.21 -14.25 14.27
CA HIS A 34 -10.31 -12.87 13.81
C HIS A 34 -9.96 -12.75 12.32
N LEU A 35 -8.85 -13.37 11.90
CA LEU A 35 -8.42 -13.42 10.50
C LEU A 35 -9.49 -14.08 9.60
N GLY A 36 -10.08 -15.19 10.06
CA GLY A 36 -11.16 -15.87 9.35
C GLY A 36 -12.40 -14.98 9.19
N THR A 37 -12.79 -14.23 10.23
CA THR A 37 -13.93 -13.31 10.15
C THR A 37 -13.68 -12.13 9.20
N ASP A 38 -12.45 -11.59 9.19
CA ASP A 38 -12.07 -10.50 8.30
C ASP A 38 -12.02 -10.95 6.83
N TYR A 39 -11.53 -12.17 6.58
CA TYR A 39 -11.57 -12.81 5.26
C TYR A 39 -13.01 -13.00 4.77
N MET A 40 -13.90 -13.55 5.59
CA MET A 40 -15.31 -13.73 5.21
C MET A 40 -16.03 -12.40 4.96
N ARG A 41 -15.72 -11.36 5.75
CA ARG A 41 -16.24 -9.99 5.52
C ARG A 41 -15.78 -9.45 4.17
N SER A 42 -14.51 -9.70 3.82
CA SER A 42 -13.91 -9.30 2.55
C SER A 42 -14.55 -10.03 1.36
N LEU A 43 -14.78 -11.35 1.47
CA LEU A 43 -15.50 -12.13 0.47
C LEU A 43 -16.92 -11.62 0.25
N LYS A 44 -17.67 -11.35 1.33
CA LYS A 44 -19.04 -10.82 1.21
C LYS A 44 -19.05 -9.43 0.57
N SER A 45 -18.05 -8.59 0.88
CA SER A 45 -17.88 -7.29 0.22
C SER A 45 -17.62 -7.45 -1.28
N MET A 46 -16.79 -8.41 -1.70
CA MET A 46 -16.54 -8.68 -3.12
C MET A 46 -17.79 -9.21 -3.82
N GLU A 47 -18.53 -10.12 -3.20
CA GLU A 47 -19.80 -10.63 -3.72
C GLU A 47 -20.80 -9.49 -3.96
N ASN A 48 -20.93 -8.55 -3.01
CA ASN A 48 -21.78 -7.37 -3.17
C ASN A 48 -21.32 -6.44 -4.30
N ILE A 49 -20.00 -6.26 -4.48
CA ILE A 49 -19.44 -5.48 -5.59
C ILE A 49 -19.74 -6.15 -6.93
N LEU A 50 -19.62 -7.48 -7.02
CA LEU A 50 -19.93 -8.24 -8.22
C LEU A 50 -21.42 -8.15 -8.58
N TYR A 51 -22.32 -8.22 -7.59
CA TYR A 51 -23.75 -8.00 -7.83
C TYR A 51 -24.05 -6.57 -8.32
N ASP A 52 -23.45 -5.55 -7.71
CA ASP A 52 -23.59 -4.15 -8.15
C ASP A 52 -23.06 -3.95 -9.58
N MET A 53 -21.94 -4.62 -9.91
CA MET A 53 -21.40 -4.63 -11.28
C MET A 53 -22.34 -5.32 -12.26
N GLN A 54 -22.88 -6.48 -11.90
CA GLN A 54 -23.79 -7.24 -12.75
C GLN A 54 -25.09 -6.48 -13.00
N ASP A 55 -25.68 -5.87 -11.97
CA ASP A 55 -26.90 -5.05 -12.09
C ASP A 55 -26.66 -3.84 -13.01
N LYS A 56 -25.57 -3.10 -12.77
CA LYS A 56 -25.17 -1.98 -13.64
C LYS A 56 -24.93 -2.43 -15.07
N TRP A 57 -24.29 -3.58 -15.27
CA TRP A 57 -24.05 -4.14 -16.60
C TRP A 57 -25.35 -4.50 -17.31
N GLN A 58 -26.28 -5.15 -16.63
CA GLN A 58 -27.59 -5.47 -17.18
C GLN A 58 -28.37 -4.20 -17.55
N HIS A 59 -28.31 -3.15 -16.73
CA HIS A 59 -28.92 -1.86 -17.04
C HIS A 59 -28.32 -1.22 -18.30
N ILE A 60 -26.99 -1.29 -18.44
CA ILE A 60 -26.28 -0.79 -19.63
C ILE A 60 -26.65 -1.61 -20.87
N ASP A 61 -26.69 -2.93 -20.77
CA ASP A 61 -27.09 -3.82 -21.86
C ASP A 61 -28.54 -3.55 -22.28
N HIS A 62 -29.46 -3.37 -21.33
CA HIS A 62 -30.85 -3.02 -21.60
C HIS A 62 -30.96 -1.66 -22.30
N LYS A 63 -30.26 -0.62 -21.81
CA LYS A 63 -30.20 0.70 -22.46
C LYS A 63 -29.57 0.63 -23.84
N SER A 64 -28.51 -0.15 -24.03
CA SER A 64 -27.84 -0.37 -25.32
C SER A 64 -28.78 -1.05 -26.33
N LYS A 65 -29.50 -2.11 -25.90
CA LYS A 65 -30.52 -2.78 -26.72
C LYS A 65 -31.70 -1.85 -27.06
N ALA A 66 -32.13 -1.00 -26.12
CA ALA A 66 -33.16 0.01 -26.39
C ALA A 66 -32.67 1.05 -27.41
N LEU A 67 -31.42 1.51 -27.27
CA LEU A 67 -30.80 2.43 -28.21
C LEU A 67 -30.71 1.84 -29.63
N LYS A 68 -30.26 0.58 -29.74
CA LYS A 68 -30.20 -0.14 -31.02
C LYS A 68 -31.58 -0.29 -31.66
N ARG A 69 -32.62 -0.60 -30.88
CA ARG A 69 -34.01 -0.67 -31.37
C ARG A 69 -34.50 0.68 -31.88
N ASN A 70 -34.27 1.76 -31.14
CA ASN A 70 -34.66 3.10 -31.53
C ASN A 70 -33.94 3.54 -32.82
N MET A 71 -32.63 3.30 -32.93
CA MET A 71 -31.89 3.56 -34.17
C MET A 71 -32.42 2.74 -35.34
N GLY A 72 -32.81 1.47 -35.12
CA GLY A 72 -33.42 0.64 -36.14
C GLY A 72 -34.74 1.21 -36.66
N HIS A 73 -35.62 1.69 -35.77
CA HIS A 73 -36.86 2.36 -36.15
C HIS A 73 -36.60 3.65 -36.93
N ILE A 74 -35.65 4.48 -36.49
CA ILE A 74 -35.27 5.73 -37.17
C ILE A 74 -34.75 5.42 -38.57
N LEU A 75 -33.84 4.45 -38.72
CA LEU A 75 -33.31 4.03 -40.03
C LEU A 75 -34.39 3.44 -40.95
N THR A 76 -35.38 2.75 -40.39
CA THR A 76 -36.49 2.17 -41.16
C THR A 76 -37.44 3.27 -41.65
N ASN A 77 -37.76 4.24 -40.79
CA ASN A 77 -38.60 5.40 -41.12
C ASN A 77 -37.90 6.33 -42.13
N ALA A 78 -36.59 6.56 -41.98
CA ALA A 78 -35.79 7.32 -42.93
C ALA A 78 -35.77 6.63 -44.30
N LYS A 79 -35.57 5.30 -44.34
CA LYS A 79 -35.67 4.53 -45.60
C LYS A 79 -37.05 4.58 -46.24
N SER A 80 -38.12 4.57 -45.47
CA SER A 80 -39.48 4.70 -46.02
C SER A 80 -39.77 6.12 -46.54
N SER A 81 -39.16 7.14 -45.93
CA SER A 81 -39.28 8.53 -46.37
C SER A 81 -38.53 8.77 -47.69
N CYS A 82 -37.33 8.20 -47.84
CA CYS A 82 -36.52 8.31 -49.07
C CYS A 82 -37.09 7.60 -50.31
N ASN A 83 -38.13 6.76 -50.17
CA ASN A 83 -38.76 6.07 -51.31
C ASN A 83 -40.00 6.80 -51.85
N ASN A 84 -40.42 7.90 -51.22
CA ASN A 84 -41.50 8.74 -51.70
C ASN A 84 -40.90 10.05 -52.23
N ASP A 85 -40.46 10.02 -53.48
CA ASP A 85 -40.03 11.23 -54.20
C ASP A 85 -41.18 12.25 -54.32
N LYS A 86 -40.83 13.51 -54.03
CA LYS A 86 -41.47 14.82 -54.36
C LYS A 86 -42.16 15.55 -53.21
N ASP A 87 -41.37 16.26 -52.39
CA ASP A 87 -41.34 17.74 -52.32
C ASP A 87 -40.42 18.21 -51.16
N PRO A 88 -39.67 19.32 -51.29
CA PRO A 88 -38.67 19.73 -50.31
C PRO A 88 -39.18 20.90 -49.44
N GLU A 89 -39.60 20.63 -48.20
CA GLU A 89 -39.72 21.66 -47.15
C GLU A 89 -39.87 21.06 -45.74
N PHE A 90 -38.95 20.17 -45.33
CA PHE A 90 -38.80 19.75 -43.93
C PHE A 90 -37.34 19.92 -43.52
N GLY A 91 -36.96 21.15 -43.21
CA GLY A 91 -35.72 21.46 -42.51
C GLY A 91 -36.06 21.84 -41.07
N ASN A 92 -35.33 21.25 -40.10
CA ASN A 92 -35.10 21.71 -38.72
C ASN A 92 -35.64 20.84 -37.56
N GLU A 93 -36.60 19.92 -37.74
CA GLU A 93 -37.10 19.10 -36.60
C GLU A 93 -36.29 17.83 -36.30
N GLU A 94 -35.58 17.25 -37.27
CA GLU A 94 -34.76 16.05 -37.03
C GLU A 94 -33.51 16.37 -36.19
N ASP A 95 -32.91 17.54 -36.37
CA ASP A 95 -31.67 17.92 -35.69
C ASP A 95 -31.83 18.03 -34.16
N ASP A 96 -33.00 18.49 -33.68
CA ASP A 96 -33.27 18.63 -32.23
C ASP A 96 -33.46 17.26 -31.54
N PHE A 97 -34.05 16.27 -32.22
CA PHE A 97 -34.21 14.92 -31.66
C PHE A 97 -32.88 14.14 -31.59
N PHE A 98 -32.01 14.31 -32.59
CA PHE A 98 -30.66 13.72 -32.57
C PHE A 98 -29.77 14.39 -31.49
N ALA A 99 -29.97 15.67 -31.20
CA ALA A 99 -29.27 16.35 -30.11
C ALA A 99 -29.66 15.80 -28.73
N GLU A 100 -30.96 15.65 -28.45
CA GLU A 100 -31.44 15.15 -27.14
C GLU A 100 -30.99 13.71 -26.85
N THR A 101 -30.95 12.86 -27.88
CA THR A 101 -30.47 11.48 -27.74
C THR A 101 -28.96 11.38 -27.51
N LYS A 102 -28.17 12.28 -28.13
CA LYS A 102 -26.72 12.37 -27.93
C LYS A 102 -26.34 12.79 -26.51
N ASP A 103 -27.08 13.74 -25.93
CA ASP A 103 -26.85 14.18 -24.55
C ASP A 103 -27.20 13.09 -23.53
N LYS A 104 -28.32 12.38 -23.73
CA LYS A 104 -28.68 11.22 -22.88
C LYS A 104 -27.65 10.10 -22.95
N GLN A 105 -27.08 9.83 -24.13
CA GLN A 105 -25.98 8.87 -24.28
C GLN A 105 -24.71 9.33 -23.56
N LYS A 106 -24.35 10.60 -23.71
CA LYS A 106 -23.17 11.19 -23.06
C LYS A 106 -23.27 11.09 -21.53
N GLU A 107 -24.43 11.39 -20.95
CA GLU A 107 -24.64 11.23 -19.50
C GLU A 107 -24.62 9.77 -19.06
N ALA A 108 -25.20 8.84 -19.84
CA ALA A 108 -25.11 7.41 -19.53
C ALA A 108 -23.66 6.88 -19.54
N ILE A 109 -22.85 7.30 -20.53
CA ILE A 109 -21.43 6.96 -20.60
C ILE A 109 -20.68 7.54 -19.39
N LYS A 110 -20.95 8.80 -19.03
CA LYS A 110 -20.33 9.45 -17.87
C LYS A 110 -20.66 8.73 -16.55
N MET A 111 -21.90 8.29 -16.37
CA MET A 111 -22.30 7.47 -15.21
C MET A 111 -21.55 6.13 -15.18
N LEU A 112 -21.43 5.45 -16.32
CA LEU A 112 -20.68 4.20 -16.44
C LEU A 112 -19.20 4.39 -16.10
N VAL A 113 -18.55 5.41 -16.69
CA VAL A 113 -17.15 5.76 -16.42
C VAL A 113 -16.94 6.02 -14.92
N THR A 114 -17.85 6.78 -14.30
CA THR A 114 -17.81 7.07 -12.86
C THR A 114 -17.94 5.78 -12.03
N GLY A 115 -18.82 4.86 -12.43
CA GLY A 115 -18.97 3.55 -11.79
C GLY A 115 -17.71 2.69 -11.89
N ILE A 116 -17.11 2.60 -13.08
CA ILE A 116 -15.87 1.84 -13.32
C ILE A 116 -14.73 2.43 -12.48
N LYS A 117 -14.56 3.76 -12.47
CA LYS A 117 -13.57 4.46 -11.63
C LYS A 117 -13.76 4.15 -10.15
N GLY A 118 -15.00 4.21 -9.65
CA GLY A 118 -15.28 3.92 -8.24
C GLY A 118 -14.96 2.47 -7.85
N ILE A 119 -15.12 1.52 -8.76
CA ILE A 119 -14.74 0.11 -8.50
C ILE A 119 -13.22 -0.05 -8.58
N TRP A 120 -12.58 0.61 -9.54
CA TRP A 120 -11.13 0.60 -9.72
C TRP A 120 -10.43 1.09 -8.45
N GLU A 121 -10.84 2.26 -7.95
CA GLU A 121 -10.33 2.84 -6.70
C GLU A 121 -10.56 1.91 -5.49
N LYS A 122 -11.69 1.20 -5.43
CA LYS A 122 -11.95 0.21 -4.37
C LYS A 122 -10.99 -0.97 -4.46
N CYS A 123 -10.78 -1.53 -5.66
CA CYS A 123 -9.83 -2.61 -5.92
C CYS A 123 -8.37 -2.23 -5.61
N GLU A 124 -8.07 -0.94 -5.55
CA GLU A 124 -6.74 -0.43 -5.21
C GLU A 124 -6.55 -0.20 -3.72
N ASN A 125 -7.56 0.39 -3.07
CA ASN A 125 -7.48 0.72 -1.64
C ASN A 125 -7.59 -0.50 -0.73
N THR A 126 -8.15 -1.60 -1.22
CA THR A 126 -8.14 -2.85 -0.46
C THR A 126 -6.76 -3.48 -0.58
N SER A 127 -6.02 -3.51 0.53
CA SER A 127 -4.66 -4.07 0.63
C SER A 127 -4.70 -5.60 0.46
N TRP A 128 -4.91 -6.08 -0.76
CA TRP A 128 -4.94 -7.50 -1.06
C TRP A 128 -3.51 -8.02 -1.17
N HIS A 129 -2.94 -8.47 -0.06
CA HIS A 129 -1.67 -9.22 -0.05
C HIS A 129 -1.82 -10.66 -0.59
N VAL A 130 -2.97 -11.01 -1.16
CA VAL A 130 -3.20 -12.32 -1.76
C VAL A 130 -3.12 -12.17 -3.28
N PRO A 131 -2.16 -12.82 -3.95
CA PRO A 131 -2.16 -12.94 -5.41
C PRO A 131 -3.35 -13.82 -5.81
N ASN A 132 -4.51 -13.19 -5.94
CA ASN A 132 -5.67 -13.83 -6.54
C ASN A 132 -5.62 -13.54 -8.05
N GLU A 133 -5.46 -14.59 -8.86
CA GLU A 133 -5.47 -14.49 -10.33
C GLU A 133 -6.71 -13.75 -10.85
N GLU A 134 -7.86 -13.92 -10.18
CA GLU A 134 -9.11 -13.24 -10.51
C GLU A 134 -9.01 -11.72 -10.36
N ILE A 135 -8.32 -11.24 -9.31
CA ILE A 135 -8.12 -9.80 -9.07
C ILE A 135 -7.17 -9.21 -10.12
N SER A 136 -6.14 -9.95 -10.51
CA SER A 136 -5.21 -9.55 -11.58
C SER A 136 -5.92 -9.45 -12.94
N ALA A 137 -6.78 -10.43 -13.25
CA ALA A 137 -7.59 -10.43 -14.45
C ALA A 137 -8.57 -9.25 -14.47
N LEU A 138 -9.28 -9.00 -13.36
CA LEU A 138 -10.19 -7.87 -13.23
C LEU A 138 -9.44 -6.53 -13.41
N ARG A 139 -8.28 -6.37 -12.76
CA ARG A 139 -7.44 -5.17 -12.95
C ARG A 139 -7.04 -4.97 -14.41
N SER A 140 -6.66 -6.04 -15.10
CA SER A 140 -6.25 -5.94 -16.51
C SER A 140 -7.43 -5.54 -17.41
N GLN A 141 -8.62 -6.09 -17.19
CA GLN A 141 -9.83 -5.72 -17.92
C GLN A 141 -10.24 -4.26 -17.67
N MET A 142 -10.23 -3.83 -16.41
CA MET A 142 -10.61 -2.47 -16.06
C MET A 142 -9.61 -1.42 -16.58
N ALA A 143 -8.31 -1.73 -16.56
CA ALA A 143 -7.29 -0.85 -17.17
C ALA A 143 -7.52 -0.67 -18.67
N GLY A 144 -7.80 -1.76 -19.40
CA GLY A 144 -8.16 -1.71 -20.82
C GLY A 144 -9.43 -0.89 -21.10
N LEU A 145 -10.49 -1.06 -20.30
CA LEU A 145 -11.71 -0.25 -20.40
C LEU A 145 -11.42 1.24 -20.18
N LEU A 146 -10.67 1.59 -19.12
CA LEU A 146 -10.31 2.97 -18.83
C LEU A 146 -9.43 3.58 -19.92
N PHE A 147 -8.55 2.80 -20.55
CA PHE A 147 -7.75 3.23 -21.70
C PHE A 147 -8.62 3.54 -22.92
N LEU A 148 -9.56 2.64 -23.28
CA LEU A 148 -10.52 2.87 -24.36
C LEU A 148 -11.38 4.12 -24.12
N LEU A 149 -11.71 4.40 -22.86
CA LEU A 149 -12.45 5.59 -22.42
C LEU A 149 -11.57 6.86 -22.33
N LYS A 150 -10.27 6.77 -22.62
CA LYS A 150 -9.27 7.86 -22.49
C LYS A 150 -9.11 8.39 -21.06
N GLU A 151 -9.44 7.57 -20.07
CA GLU A 151 -9.28 7.83 -18.64
C GLU A 151 -7.97 7.25 -18.08
N ARG A 152 -7.26 6.46 -18.90
CA ARG A 152 -5.87 6.05 -18.71
C ARG A 152 -5.10 6.31 -20.00
N HIS A 153 -3.84 6.68 -19.87
CA HIS A 153 -2.86 6.77 -20.94
C HIS A 153 -2.27 5.41 -21.35
N CYS A 154 -2.14 4.44 -20.43
CA CYS A 154 -1.63 3.10 -20.72
C CYS A 154 -2.73 2.04 -20.58
N GLU A 155 -2.74 1.12 -21.55
CA GLU A 155 -3.69 -0.01 -21.60
C GLU A 155 -3.40 -1.03 -20.50
N SER A 156 -2.13 -1.36 -20.28
CA SER A 156 -1.73 -2.33 -19.25
C SER A 156 -2.02 -1.82 -17.84
N SER A 157 -2.48 -2.72 -16.98
CA SER A 157 -2.66 -2.50 -15.54
C SER A 157 -1.35 -2.48 -14.76
N THR A 158 -0.24 -2.95 -15.37
CA THR A 158 1.10 -3.01 -14.76
C THR A 158 2.05 -1.92 -15.28
N GLU A 159 1.52 -1.00 -16.10
CA GLU A 159 2.27 0.11 -16.66
C GLU A 159 1.70 1.47 -16.25
N THR A 160 2.58 2.46 -16.23
CA THR A 160 2.25 3.85 -15.96
C THR A 160 2.82 4.76 -17.05
N PHE A 161 2.12 5.86 -17.34
CA PHE A 161 2.52 6.81 -18.36
C PHE A 161 3.49 7.84 -17.79
N TYR A 162 4.73 7.80 -18.24
CA TYR A 162 5.78 8.65 -17.71
C TYR A 162 6.73 9.09 -18.82
N LYS A 163 7.04 10.40 -18.87
CA LYS A 163 7.89 11.02 -19.90
C LYS A 163 7.47 10.67 -21.34
N GLY A 164 6.16 10.64 -21.61
CA GLY A 164 5.60 10.49 -22.96
C GLY A 164 5.41 9.04 -23.43
N ARG A 165 5.70 8.03 -22.60
CA ARG A 165 5.53 6.61 -22.96
C ARG A 165 5.09 5.78 -21.76
N CYS A 166 4.62 4.56 -22.02
CA CYS A 166 4.25 3.59 -20.99
C CYS A 166 5.48 2.84 -20.49
N HIS A 167 5.52 2.65 -19.17
CA HIS A 167 6.64 2.06 -18.45
C HIS A 167 6.15 1.10 -17.37
N PRO A 168 6.83 -0.03 -17.12
CA PRO A 168 6.47 -0.92 -16.03
C PRO A 168 6.56 -0.24 -14.67
N ILE A 169 5.53 -0.44 -13.84
CA ILE A 169 5.48 0.04 -12.46
C ILE A 169 6.52 -0.72 -11.62
N GLY A 170 7.09 -0.07 -10.61
CA GLY A 170 8.04 -0.67 -9.66
C GLY A 170 9.49 -0.70 -10.15
N ARG A 171 9.78 -0.18 -11.34
CA ARG A 171 11.16 -0.12 -11.85
C ARG A 171 11.81 1.24 -11.58
N GLY A 172 13.05 1.22 -11.09
CA GLY A 172 13.85 2.42 -10.84
C GLY A 172 14.58 2.97 -12.07
N GLU A 173 14.67 2.20 -13.15
CA GLU A 173 15.45 2.57 -14.36
C GLU A 173 14.96 3.84 -15.07
N HIS A 174 13.72 4.26 -14.80
CA HIS A 174 13.12 5.48 -15.36
C HIS A 174 13.16 6.67 -14.40
N CYS A 175 13.56 6.44 -13.14
CA CYS A 175 13.67 7.47 -12.12
C CYS A 175 15.07 8.10 -12.09
N PRO A 176 15.22 9.30 -11.49
CA PRO A 176 16.54 9.89 -11.27
C PRO A 176 17.49 8.87 -10.62
N HIS A 177 18.77 8.90 -11.00
CA HIS A 177 19.78 7.89 -10.65
C HIS A 177 19.92 7.69 -9.13
N ASN A 178 19.06 6.83 -8.58
CA ASN A 178 19.08 6.41 -7.19
C ASN A 178 18.32 5.09 -7.12
N SER A 179 18.99 4.04 -6.63
CA SER A 179 18.42 2.71 -6.45
C SER A 179 17.28 2.67 -5.43
N LEU A 180 17.05 3.76 -4.70
CA LEU A 180 15.99 3.90 -3.71
C LEU A 180 14.69 4.49 -4.29
N MET A 181 14.65 4.79 -5.58
CA MET A 181 13.46 5.32 -6.25
C MET A 181 12.86 4.28 -7.19
N VAL A 182 11.53 4.18 -7.18
CA VAL A 182 10.77 3.37 -8.13
C VAL A 182 9.65 4.18 -8.76
N LEU A 183 9.25 3.77 -9.96
CA LEU A 183 8.16 4.39 -10.70
C LEU A 183 6.82 3.85 -10.18
N TYR A 184 5.97 4.73 -9.67
CA TYR A 184 4.64 4.40 -9.18
C TYR A 184 3.55 4.90 -10.12
N ASP A 185 2.39 4.23 -10.11
CA ASP A 185 1.23 4.67 -10.87
C ASP A 185 0.48 5.78 -10.14
N GLY A 186 0.16 6.86 -10.87
CA GLY A 186 -0.47 8.05 -10.29
C GLY A 186 -1.98 8.14 -10.59
N LYS A 187 -2.71 8.76 -9.65
CA LYS A 187 -4.17 8.96 -9.74
C LYS A 187 -4.65 9.76 -10.96
N ASN A 188 -3.78 10.54 -11.58
CA ASN A 188 -4.11 11.41 -12.72
C ASN A 188 -4.02 10.64 -14.04
N ASN A 189 -5.00 9.78 -14.33
CA ASN A 189 -5.07 8.98 -15.57
C ASN A 189 -3.81 8.13 -15.79
N ASN A 190 -3.36 7.44 -14.74
CA ASN A 190 -2.15 6.62 -14.73
C ASN A 190 -0.87 7.39 -15.13
N LYS A 191 -0.81 8.69 -14.87
CA LYS A 191 0.45 9.45 -15.00
C LYS A 191 1.40 9.07 -13.87
N GLY A 192 2.48 8.40 -14.22
CA GLY A 192 3.44 7.90 -13.26
C GLY A 192 4.28 8.99 -12.63
N PHE A 193 4.86 8.67 -11.49
CA PHE A 193 5.81 9.53 -10.79
C PHE A 193 6.84 8.68 -10.07
N CYS A 194 8.00 9.26 -9.80
CA CYS A 194 9.07 8.61 -9.04
C CYS A 194 8.93 8.94 -7.56
N ASP A 195 9.07 7.92 -6.71
CA ASP A 195 9.02 8.07 -5.26
C ASP A 195 9.90 7.02 -4.59
N CYS A 196 10.07 7.14 -3.28
CA CYS A 196 10.92 6.26 -2.51
C CYS A 196 10.32 4.86 -2.41
N GLN A 197 11.18 3.87 -2.57
CA GLN A 197 10.84 2.47 -2.43
C GLN A 197 10.57 2.14 -0.96
N ASP A 198 9.37 1.65 -0.67
CA ASP A 198 8.83 1.43 0.67
C ASP A 198 9.15 0.06 1.27
N ASN A 199 9.62 -0.89 0.45
CA ASN A 199 10.04 -2.22 0.90
C ASN A 199 11.56 -2.34 1.10
N ILE A 200 12.33 -1.27 0.89
CA ILE A 200 13.76 -1.24 1.21
C ILE A 200 13.93 -0.50 2.54
N SER A 201 14.07 -1.26 3.60
CA SER A 201 14.68 -0.74 4.82
C SER A 201 16.20 -0.73 4.64
N GLY A 202 16.86 0.34 5.09
CA GLY A 202 18.31 0.31 5.24
C GLY A 202 18.72 -0.78 6.24
N GLY A 203 20.02 -1.06 6.38
CA GLY A 203 20.52 -1.97 7.43
C GLY A 203 20.13 -1.56 8.87
N ASN A 204 19.56 -0.37 9.01
CA ASN A 204 19.05 0.27 10.21
C ASN A 204 17.53 0.10 10.43
N GLY A 205 16.80 -0.55 9.52
CA GLY A 205 15.33 -0.64 9.60
C GLY A 205 14.60 0.66 9.26
N LEU A 206 15.32 1.73 8.87
CA LEU A 206 14.73 3.02 8.53
C LEU A 206 14.39 3.07 7.04
N LEU A 207 13.24 3.68 6.74
CA LEU A 207 12.78 3.89 5.38
C LEU A 207 13.48 5.09 4.71
N PRO A 208 13.69 5.04 3.40
CA PRO A 208 14.21 6.17 2.63
C PRO A 208 13.17 7.31 2.56
N ILE A 209 13.66 8.55 2.54
CA ILE A 209 12.83 9.77 2.49
C ILE A 209 13.18 10.58 1.25
N LEU A 210 12.15 11.15 0.62
CA LEU A 210 12.28 12.03 -0.52
C LEU A 210 12.80 13.41 -0.09
N SER A 211 14.02 13.75 -0.51
CA SER A 211 14.63 15.06 -0.27
C SER A 211 13.91 16.17 -1.04
N ASN A 212 13.65 17.28 -0.36
CA ASN A 212 13.09 18.50 -0.94
C ASN A 212 14.04 19.21 -1.91
N GLU A 213 15.33 19.17 -1.62
CA GLU A 213 16.36 19.90 -2.35
C GLU A 213 16.71 19.22 -3.67
N THR A 214 16.84 17.90 -3.64
CA THR A 214 17.35 17.13 -4.78
C THR A 214 16.27 16.32 -5.50
N GLY A 215 15.10 16.13 -4.88
CA GLY A 215 14.02 15.31 -5.44
C GLY A 215 14.35 13.82 -5.53
N ILE A 216 15.36 13.34 -4.79
CA ILE A 216 15.73 11.92 -4.70
C ILE A 216 15.67 11.41 -3.26
N CYS A 217 15.70 10.08 -3.11
CA CYS A 217 15.49 9.43 -1.82
C CYS A 217 16.79 9.15 -1.05
N TYR A 218 16.81 9.41 0.25
CA TYR A 218 17.97 9.11 1.11
C TYR A 218 17.53 8.46 2.41
N PHE A 219 18.37 7.59 2.96
CA PHE A 219 18.15 7.07 4.31
C PHE A 219 18.43 8.15 5.36
N GLN A 220 17.66 8.12 6.45
CA GLN A 220 17.92 8.95 7.61
C GLN A 220 19.28 8.65 8.23
N ASN A 221 19.89 9.68 8.83
CA ASN A 221 21.19 9.64 9.48
C ASN A 221 22.34 9.24 8.53
N THR A 222 22.12 9.31 7.22
CA THR A 222 23.21 9.32 6.23
C THR A 222 23.58 10.77 5.92
N GLN A 223 24.72 11.01 5.26
CA GLN A 223 25.01 12.36 4.74
C GLN A 223 23.89 12.86 3.82
N GLY A 224 23.37 11.98 2.95
CA GLY A 224 22.29 12.32 2.02
C GLY A 224 22.63 13.53 1.13
N PRO A 225 21.71 14.51 0.98
CA PRO A 225 21.98 15.73 0.23
C PRO A 225 22.81 16.76 1.02
N CYS A 226 23.16 16.49 2.29
CA CYS A 226 23.75 17.48 3.19
C CYS A 226 25.26 17.69 2.98
N SER A 227 25.76 18.79 3.55
CA SER A 227 27.19 19.10 3.50
C SER A 227 28.01 18.12 4.34
N ARG A 228 29.33 18.11 4.10
CA ARG A 228 30.25 17.26 4.87
C ARG A 228 30.18 17.61 6.36
N GLY A 229 29.97 16.60 7.19
CA GLY A 229 29.81 16.76 8.65
C GLY A 229 28.37 16.99 9.10
N GLU A 230 27.42 16.97 8.17
CA GLU A 230 25.99 16.97 8.43
C GLU A 230 25.37 15.63 8.02
N TRP A 231 24.19 15.35 8.56
CA TRP A 231 23.37 14.22 8.17
C TRP A 231 21.92 14.63 7.90
N PHE A 232 21.25 13.80 7.12
CA PHE A 232 19.88 14.00 6.69
C PHE A 232 18.91 13.38 7.71
N VAL A 233 18.08 14.22 8.32
CA VAL A 233 17.15 13.81 9.39
C VAL A 233 15.76 14.39 9.17
N ILE A 234 14.74 13.78 9.80
CA ILE A 234 13.41 14.38 9.94
C ILE A 234 13.27 14.92 11.35
N LYS A 235 12.83 16.16 11.48
CA LYS A 235 12.48 16.77 12.76
C LYS A 235 11.23 17.61 12.60
N ASN A 236 10.28 17.46 13.52
CA ASN A 236 8.99 18.15 13.44
C ASN A 236 8.29 17.94 12.07
N GLY A 237 8.42 16.75 11.50
CA GLY A 237 7.84 16.38 10.21
C GLY A 237 8.49 17.03 8.98
N MET A 238 9.67 17.66 9.12
CA MET A 238 10.39 18.29 8.01
C MET A 238 11.78 17.69 7.84
N THR A 239 12.19 17.49 6.60
CA THR A 239 13.56 17.06 6.26
C THR A 239 14.53 18.23 6.42
N GLN A 240 15.65 17.99 7.08
CA GLN A 240 16.68 18.99 7.31
C GLN A 240 18.07 18.36 7.43
N CYS A 241 19.09 19.18 7.20
CA CYS A 241 20.48 18.84 7.46
C CYS A 241 20.85 19.31 8.86
N GLU A 242 21.34 18.41 9.69
CA GLU A 242 21.85 18.73 11.02
C GLU A 242 23.32 18.34 11.13
N ALA A 243 24.09 19.09 11.92
CA ALA A 243 25.46 18.72 12.24
C ALA A 243 25.47 17.34 12.93
N VAL A 244 26.38 16.47 12.49
CA VAL A 244 26.56 15.15 13.10
C VAL A 244 27.04 15.34 14.53
N PRO A 245 26.32 14.81 15.54
CA PRO A 245 26.73 14.93 16.93
C PRO A 245 28.13 14.35 17.18
N ASN A 246 28.84 14.91 18.16
CA ASN A 246 30.17 14.42 18.52
C ASN A 246 30.17 12.90 18.78
N ARG A 247 31.14 12.21 18.16
CA ARG A 247 31.29 10.75 18.21
C ARG A 247 30.14 9.96 17.58
N CYS A 248 29.43 10.56 16.62
CA CYS A 248 28.46 9.87 15.79
C CYS A 248 28.88 9.86 14.32
N PHE A 249 28.23 9.03 13.51
CA PHE A 249 28.57 8.83 12.11
C PHE A 249 27.34 9.01 11.22
N ALA A 250 27.53 9.61 10.05
CA ALA A 250 26.48 9.83 9.04
C ALA A 250 26.40 8.66 8.05
N ASP A 251 26.32 7.43 8.55
CA ASP A 251 26.35 6.19 7.76
C ASP A 251 24.98 5.47 7.70
N GLY A 252 23.95 6.07 8.29
CA GLY A 252 22.63 5.48 8.43
C GLY A 252 22.54 4.41 9.52
N LYS A 253 23.64 3.84 10.00
CA LYS A 253 23.64 2.82 11.06
C LYS A 253 23.59 3.42 12.45
N HIS A 254 23.97 4.69 12.57
CA HIS A 254 24.01 5.40 13.84
C HIS A 254 22.82 6.34 14.03
N VAL A 255 22.31 6.40 15.25
CA VAL A 255 21.24 7.32 15.68
C VAL A 255 21.64 8.04 16.94
N TYR A 256 21.32 9.34 17.02
CA TYR A 256 21.56 10.13 18.22
C TYR A 256 20.26 10.35 18.98
N GLY A 257 20.25 9.98 20.25
CA GLY A 257 19.05 10.14 21.06
C GLY A 257 19.19 9.60 22.46
N LYS A 258 18.13 9.76 23.24
CA LYS A 258 17.99 9.09 24.54
C LYS A 258 17.45 7.70 24.27
N MET A 259 18.06 6.69 24.88
CA MET A 259 17.47 5.37 24.90
C MET A 259 16.28 5.42 25.84
N ASN A 260 15.07 5.26 25.29
CA ASN A 260 13.88 5.12 26.11
C ASN A 260 14.07 3.84 26.91
N GLY A 261 14.24 3.98 28.23
CA GLY A 261 14.32 2.84 29.13
C GLY A 261 12.97 2.13 29.09
N SER A 262 12.86 1.11 28.23
CA SER A 262 11.70 0.25 28.02
C SER A 262 10.38 0.92 28.42
N ASP A 263 9.87 1.83 27.56
CA ASP A 263 8.50 2.32 27.73
C ASP A 263 7.60 1.09 27.86
N ARG A 264 6.88 1.03 28.99
CA ARG A 264 6.08 -0.07 29.52
C ARG A 264 5.78 -1.21 28.53
N PRO A 265 6.09 -2.48 28.88
CA PRO A 265 5.63 -3.60 28.08
C PRO A 265 4.12 -3.52 27.88
N THR A 266 3.70 -3.70 26.63
CA THR A 266 2.37 -4.19 26.29
C THR A 266 2.01 -5.35 27.22
N THR A 267 0.72 -5.46 27.53
CA THR A 267 0.10 -6.11 28.69
C THR A 267 0.52 -7.56 29.01
N LEU A 268 1.35 -8.20 28.19
CA LEU A 268 1.81 -9.58 28.30
C LEU A 268 3.20 -9.77 28.97
N SER A 269 3.98 -8.72 29.29
CA SER A 269 5.27 -8.87 30.00
C SER A 269 5.29 -8.24 31.40
N ARG A 270 4.27 -8.53 32.22
CA ARG A 270 4.13 -7.97 33.57
C ARG A 270 4.86 -8.70 34.69
N LEU A 271 5.38 -9.91 34.48
CA LEU A 271 5.71 -10.78 35.63
C LEU A 271 7.17 -10.88 36.06
N ASN A 272 8.15 -10.26 35.39
CA ASN A 272 9.55 -10.32 35.88
C ASN A 272 10.43 -9.11 35.54
N TRP A 273 9.89 -7.89 35.53
CA TRP A 273 10.66 -6.67 35.27
C TRP A 273 10.96 -5.90 36.56
N SER A 274 11.77 -6.49 37.44
CA SER A 274 12.30 -5.77 38.60
C SER A 274 13.77 -5.40 38.37
N LYS A 275 14.03 -4.10 38.27
CA LYS A 275 15.35 -3.44 38.48
C LYS A 275 16.41 -3.46 37.36
N SER A 276 16.07 -3.25 36.09
CA SER A 276 17.05 -2.64 35.17
C SER A 276 16.75 -1.15 35.01
N ARG A 277 17.34 -0.35 35.92
CA ARG A 277 17.05 1.08 36.13
C ARG A 277 18.18 1.97 35.58
N SER A 278 18.71 1.64 34.41
CA SER A 278 19.68 2.48 33.69
C SER A 278 19.03 3.12 32.47
N SER A 279 17.94 3.86 32.66
CA SER A 279 17.53 4.83 31.64
C SER A 279 18.58 5.94 31.65
N SER A 280 19.54 5.88 30.73
CA SER A 280 20.47 6.99 30.51
C SER A 280 19.66 8.23 30.17
N THR A 281 19.70 9.24 31.05
CA THR A 281 19.07 10.54 30.80
C THR A 281 19.82 11.35 29.76
N GLU A 282 21.04 10.93 29.42
CA GLU A 282 21.92 11.59 28.45
C GLU A 282 21.72 11.01 27.04
N SER A 283 21.59 11.93 26.08
CA SER A 283 21.58 11.60 24.66
C SER A 283 22.99 11.22 24.22
N LYS A 284 23.13 10.07 23.54
CA LYS A 284 24.39 9.65 22.92
C LYS A 284 24.13 9.05 21.55
N CYS A 285 25.22 8.73 20.85
CA CYS A 285 25.17 7.99 19.60
C CYS A 285 24.99 6.50 19.89
N TRP A 286 24.10 5.85 19.16
CA TRP A 286 23.80 4.42 19.25
C TRP A 286 23.93 3.77 17.88
N GLU A 287 24.58 2.61 17.82
CA GLU A 287 24.68 1.80 16.61
C GLU A 287 23.49 0.83 16.54
N ILE A 288 22.68 0.93 15.50
CA ILE A 288 21.51 0.07 15.29
C ILE A 288 21.96 -1.36 15.02
N GLY A 289 21.30 -2.32 15.66
CA GLY A 289 21.66 -3.73 15.63
C GLY A 289 22.74 -4.13 16.63
N SER A 290 23.41 -3.17 17.29
CA SER A 290 24.36 -3.48 18.35
C SER A 290 23.64 -4.07 19.57
N SER A 291 24.20 -5.11 20.18
CA SER A 291 23.77 -5.61 21.48
C SER A 291 24.36 -4.81 22.65
N ASP A 292 25.29 -3.89 22.36
CA ASP A 292 25.94 -3.09 23.38
C ASP A 292 24.92 -2.21 24.07
N HIS A 293 24.92 -2.23 25.40
CA HIS A 293 23.99 -1.50 26.26
C HIS A 293 22.53 -2.01 26.25
N CYS A 294 22.24 -3.11 25.54
CA CYS A 294 20.95 -3.79 25.64
C CYS A 294 21.02 -5.03 26.55
N PRO A 295 19.90 -5.45 27.16
CA PRO A 295 19.83 -6.73 27.86
C PRO A 295 20.20 -7.91 26.96
N SER A 296 20.65 -9.02 27.55
CA SER A 296 21.05 -10.22 26.82
C SER A 296 20.00 -10.65 25.79
N GLY A 297 20.44 -10.81 24.53
CA GLY A 297 19.60 -11.22 23.41
C GLY A 297 18.81 -10.09 22.75
N GLN A 298 18.92 -8.84 23.21
CA GLN A 298 18.32 -7.66 22.58
C GLN A 298 19.37 -6.86 21.80
N THR A 299 18.88 -6.07 20.85
CA THR A 299 19.70 -5.16 20.04
C THR A 299 19.06 -3.78 20.00
N VAL A 300 19.88 -2.76 19.77
CA VAL A 300 19.42 -1.38 19.56
C VAL A 300 18.56 -1.33 18.29
N LYS A 301 17.35 -0.79 18.42
CA LYS A 301 16.48 -0.41 17.30
C LYS A 301 16.20 1.08 17.36
N ALA A 302 15.97 1.66 16.19
CA ALA A 302 15.44 2.99 16.04
C ALA A 302 14.07 2.89 15.38
N GLU A 303 13.06 3.45 16.03
CA GLU A 303 11.72 3.54 15.49
C GLU A 303 11.36 5.00 15.29
N GLN A 304 10.78 5.31 14.13
CA GLN A 304 10.37 6.66 13.82
C GLN A 304 8.94 6.89 14.30
N ASN A 305 8.75 7.93 15.11
CA ASN A 305 7.44 8.32 15.60
C ASN A 305 6.68 9.22 14.62
N SER A 306 5.56 9.72 15.13
CA SER A 306 4.67 10.66 14.46
C SER A 306 5.17 12.03 14.13
N ASN A 307 6.31 12.45 14.60
CA ASN A 307 6.86 13.74 14.22
C ASN A 307 8.11 13.53 13.38
N GLY A 308 8.37 12.28 12.98
CA GLY A 308 9.61 11.88 12.35
C GLY A 308 10.78 11.79 13.34
N ASP A 309 10.55 12.00 14.63
CA ASP A 309 11.60 11.85 15.64
C ASP A 309 11.91 10.37 15.85
N LEU A 310 13.19 10.06 15.98
CA LEU A 310 13.66 8.70 16.23
C LEU A 310 13.61 8.40 17.74
N ARG A 311 12.97 7.29 18.08
CA ARG A 311 13.02 6.68 19.39
C ARG A 311 13.99 5.52 19.36
N VAL A 312 15.01 5.58 20.22
CA VAL A 312 15.99 4.51 20.37
C VAL A 312 15.54 3.61 21.52
N HIS A 313 15.45 2.31 21.28
CA HIS A 313 15.07 1.33 22.29
C HIS A 313 15.76 -0.02 22.04
N CYS A 314 15.77 -0.89 23.05
CA CYS A 314 16.23 -2.26 22.89
C CYS A 314 15.05 -3.16 22.52
N SER A 315 15.22 -4.00 21.50
CA SER A 315 14.23 -5.02 21.15
C SER A 315 14.90 -6.38 20.96
N LEU A 316 14.14 -7.45 21.16
CA LEU A 316 14.56 -8.76 20.67
C LEU A 316 14.66 -8.72 19.14
N PRO A 317 15.56 -9.49 18.52
CA PRO A 317 15.60 -9.64 17.08
C PRO A 317 14.32 -10.34 16.64
N VAL A 318 13.37 -9.57 16.12
CA VAL A 318 12.20 -10.14 15.45
C VAL A 318 12.65 -10.50 14.04
N SER A 319 12.35 -11.72 13.59
CA SER A 319 12.42 -12.03 12.16
C SER A 319 11.39 -11.16 11.46
N GLU A 320 11.81 -10.02 10.93
CA GLU A 320 10.94 -9.15 10.16
C GLU A 320 10.53 -9.91 8.89
N ILE A 321 9.36 -10.55 8.94
CA ILE A 321 8.66 -10.98 7.74
C ILE A 321 8.19 -9.69 7.09
N VAL A 322 8.94 -9.17 6.13
CA VAL A 322 8.53 -7.99 5.36
C VAL A 322 7.37 -8.44 4.46
N PRO A 323 6.13 -7.98 4.69
CA PRO A 323 5.04 -8.29 3.77
C PRO A 323 5.31 -7.61 2.43
N SER A 324 5.06 -8.33 1.34
CA SER A 324 5.14 -7.78 -0.02
C SER A 324 4.08 -6.68 -0.20
N ILE A 325 4.53 -5.45 -0.44
CA ILE A 325 3.65 -4.29 -0.60
C ILE A 325 3.10 -4.25 -2.04
N SER A 326 1.82 -3.91 -2.18
CA SER A 326 1.13 -3.72 -3.45
C SER A 326 1.62 -2.43 -4.11
N LEU A 327 2.16 -2.48 -5.33
CA LEU A 327 2.60 -1.31 -6.12
C LEU A 327 1.45 -0.47 -6.70
N ALA A 328 0.22 -0.64 -6.21
CA ALA A 328 -0.97 -0.04 -6.79
C ALA A 328 -1.17 1.42 -6.37
N TYR A 329 -1.57 2.24 -7.33
CA TYR A 329 -2.04 3.63 -7.25
C TYR A 329 -1.72 4.41 -5.98
N PHE A 330 -0.75 5.29 -6.13
CA PHE A 330 -0.36 6.16 -5.07
C PHE A 330 -0.52 7.61 -5.48
N THR A 331 -0.83 8.46 -4.50
CA THR A 331 -0.53 9.89 -4.66
C THR A 331 0.96 10.06 -4.47
N GLN A 332 1.59 10.88 -5.33
CA GLN A 332 2.96 11.32 -5.07
C GLN A 332 3.04 11.90 -3.68
N CYS A 333 3.96 11.36 -2.88
CA CYS A 333 4.17 11.89 -1.55
C CYS A 333 4.66 13.32 -1.66
N ARG A 334 4.06 14.18 -0.83
CA ARG A 334 4.53 15.55 -0.74
C ARG A 334 5.99 15.50 -0.30
N VAL A 335 6.74 16.46 -0.77
CA VAL A 335 8.10 16.68 -0.32
C VAL A 335 8.18 16.66 1.22
N GLY A 336 9.14 15.93 1.77
CA GLY A 336 9.31 15.74 3.23
C GLY A 336 8.34 14.74 3.88
N THR A 337 7.61 13.95 3.10
CA THR A 337 6.75 12.86 3.60
C THR A 337 7.30 11.51 3.18
N GLN A 338 6.93 10.46 3.91
CA GLN A 338 7.29 9.08 3.59
C GLN A 338 6.04 8.27 3.25
N ARG A 339 6.20 7.31 2.34
CA ARG A 339 5.17 6.32 2.05
C ARG A 339 5.24 5.24 3.12
N ASN A 340 4.14 5.00 3.84
CA ASN A 340 4.07 3.87 4.76
C ASN A 340 3.75 2.56 4.03
N ARG A 341 3.79 1.44 4.74
CA ARG A 341 3.48 0.10 4.20
C ARG A 341 2.08 -0.06 3.57
N HIS A 342 1.16 0.85 3.89
CA HIS A 342 -0.19 0.87 3.31
C HIS A 342 -0.27 1.80 2.10
N GLY A 343 0.86 2.33 1.63
CA GLY A 343 0.90 3.23 0.50
C GLY A 343 0.44 4.66 0.79
N ASN A 344 0.16 4.99 2.04
CA ASN A 344 -0.27 6.34 2.41
C ASN A 344 0.94 7.24 2.59
N CYS A 345 0.85 8.45 2.04
CA CYS A 345 1.84 9.49 2.26
C CYS A 345 1.62 10.08 3.64
N ILE A 346 2.46 9.68 4.57
CA ILE A 346 2.46 10.21 5.92
C ILE A 346 3.54 11.30 5.96
N ARG A 347 3.14 12.52 6.36
CA ARG A 347 4.04 13.32 7.23
C ARG A 347 4.38 12.42 8.42
N GLY A 348 5.43 12.66 9.20
CA GLY A 348 5.48 12.00 10.51
C GLY A 348 4.04 11.95 11.06
N PHE A 349 3.54 10.75 11.41
CA PHE A 349 2.14 10.41 11.74
C PHE A 349 1.28 11.59 12.24
N VAL A 350 0.03 11.69 11.80
CA VAL A 350 -0.99 12.46 12.52
C VAL A 350 -2.16 11.52 12.78
N GLY A 351 -2.36 11.19 14.06
CA GLY A 351 -3.57 10.55 14.61
C GLY A 351 -3.72 9.07 14.30
#